data_AF-C6L0U7-F1
#
_entry.id   AF-C6L0U7-F1
#
_cell.length_a   1.000
_cell.length_b   1.000
_cell.length_c   1.000
_cell.angle_alpha   90.00
_cell.angle_beta   90.00
_cell.angle_gamma   90.00
#
_symmetry.space_group_name_H-M   'P 1'
#
loop_
_entity.id
_entity.type
_entity.pdbx_description
1 polymer ?
#
loop_
_entity_poly.entity_id
_entity_poly.type
_entity_poly.pdbx_seq_one_letter_code
_entity_poly.pdbx_strand_id
1 'polypeptide(L)'
;MPKQPAFPGLRDAMKKKQTRRELFLAEMDAVVPWGRLLALIEPNYPKVGPKGGRPPMPLETMLRVYFLQNWYALSDPMAEETLYDSEAMRRFAGIELGDDRIPDETTILNFRHLLERHGLTEAIFADVNAHLADKGITLRSGTLVDATIIDAPSSTKNKAKARDPEMSSTKKATS
;
A
#
# COMPACT_ATOMS: atom_id res chain seq x y z
N MET A 1 -22.97 -1.93 38.22
CA MET A 1 -23.05 -2.78 37.01
C MET A 1 -21.74 -2.66 36.25
N PRO A 2 -20.97 -3.74 36.02
CA PRO A 2 -19.77 -3.66 35.19
C PRO A 2 -20.20 -3.46 33.73
N LYS A 3 -19.59 -2.50 33.03
CA LYS A 3 -19.80 -2.31 31.58
C LYS A 3 -19.18 -3.52 30.87
N GLN A 4 -20.01 -4.31 30.20
CA GLN A 4 -19.56 -5.40 29.33
C GLN A 4 -18.63 -4.83 28.24
N PRO A 5 -17.52 -5.51 27.91
CA PRO A 5 -16.71 -5.13 26.76
C PRO A 5 -17.55 -5.31 25.49
N ALA A 6 -17.65 -4.25 24.69
CA ALA A 6 -18.31 -4.31 23.40
C ALA A 6 -17.56 -5.27 22.46
N PHE A 7 -18.31 -6.15 21.78
CA PHE A 7 -17.78 -7.12 20.81
C PHE A 7 -16.91 -6.43 19.73
N PRO A 8 -15.79 -7.05 19.29
CA PRO A 8 -15.06 -6.61 18.10
C PRO A 8 -16.03 -6.52 16.92
N GLY A 9 -16.12 -5.34 16.29
CA GLY A 9 -17.10 -5.03 15.22
C GLY A 9 -18.29 -4.16 15.63
N LEU A 10 -18.70 -4.16 16.91
CA LEU A 10 -19.82 -3.32 17.36
C LEU A 10 -19.43 -1.83 17.39
N ARG A 11 -18.15 -1.52 17.67
CA ARG A 11 -17.62 -0.14 17.68
C ARG A 11 -17.56 0.46 16.27
N ASP A 12 -17.21 -0.35 15.27
CA ASP A 12 -17.17 0.08 13.87
C ASP A 12 -18.56 0.33 13.30
N ALA A 13 -19.53 -0.54 13.62
CA ALA A 13 -20.93 -0.35 13.24
C ALA A 13 -21.56 0.93 13.85
N MET A 14 -20.98 1.46 14.93
CA MET A 14 -21.42 2.70 15.58
C MET A 14 -20.69 3.95 15.06
N LYS A 15 -19.63 3.83 14.24
CA LYS A 15 -18.92 4.98 13.66
C LYS A 15 -19.73 5.55 12.48
N LYS A 16 -20.24 6.77 12.64
CA LYS A 16 -21.01 7.50 11.59
C LYS A 16 -20.14 8.08 10.46
N LYS A 17 -18.82 8.13 10.62
CA LYS A 17 -17.88 8.76 9.66
C LYS A 17 -16.59 7.96 9.57
N GLN A 18 -16.21 7.59 8.35
CA GLN A 18 -14.87 7.06 8.06
C GLN A 18 -13.87 8.20 7.99
N THR A 19 -12.69 7.99 8.60
CA THR A 19 -11.59 8.93 8.56
C THR A 19 -10.88 8.88 7.19
N ARG A 20 -10.19 9.97 6.81
CA ARG A 20 -9.35 9.98 5.60
C ARG A 20 -8.30 8.86 5.61
N ARG A 21 -7.78 8.53 6.79
CA ARG A 21 -6.83 7.42 6.99
C ARG A 21 -7.47 6.08 6.66
N GLU A 22 -8.64 5.78 7.21
CA GLU A 22 -9.35 4.51 6.95
C GLU A 22 -9.68 4.35 5.46
N LEU A 23 -10.10 5.43 4.80
CA LEU A 23 -10.36 5.42 3.35
C LEU A 23 -9.08 5.15 2.54
N PHE A 24 -7.99 5.85 2.85
CA PHE A 24 -6.70 5.64 2.19
C PHE A 24 -6.18 4.20 2.37
N LEU A 25 -6.24 3.68 3.60
CA LEU A 25 -5.79 2.32 3.88
C LEU A 25 -6.65 1.27 3.16
N ALA A 26 -7.97 1.47 3.08
CA ALA A 26 -8.86 0.59 2.33
C ALA A 26 -8.59 0.65 0.81
N GLU A 27 -8.30 1.83 0.27
CA GLU A 27 -7.91 1.98 -1.13
C GLU A 27 -6.59 1.29 -1.42
N MET A 28 -5.56 1.51 -0.60
CA MET A 28 -4.27 0.84 -0.75
C MET A 28 -4.38 -0.68 -0.60
N ASP A 29 -5.22 -1.16 0.32
CA ASP A 29 -5.51 -2.59 0.48
C ASP A 29 -6.05 -3.21 -0.82
N ALA A 30 -6.87 -2.48 -1.56
CA ALA A 30 -7.47 -2.94 -2.81
C ALA A 30 -6.53 -2.85 -4.02
N VAL A 31 -5.63 -1.86 -4.07
CA VAL A 31 -4.80 -1.61 -5.26
C VAL A 31 -3.43 -2.27 -5.22
N VAL A 32 -2.86 -2.50 -4.03
CA VAL A 32 -1.55 -3.14 -3.88
C VAL A 32 -1.66 -4.64 -4.20
N PRO A 33 -0.78 -5.20 -5.04
CA PRO A 33 -0.84 -6.61 -5.43
C PRO A 33 -0.26 -7.54 -4.36
N TRP A 34 -0.86 -7.60 -3.17
CA TRP A 34 -0.33 -8.31 -2.00
C TRP A 34 0.13 -9.74 -2.30
N GLY A 35 -0.70 -10.54 -2.97
CA GLY A 35 -0.36 -11.94 -3.30
C GLY A 35 0.94 -12.08 -4.12
N ARG A 36 1.21 -11.14 -5.04
CA ARG A 36 2.46 -11.14 -5.82
C ARG A 36 3.66 -10.80 -4.94
N LEU A 37 3.52 -9.77 -4.10
CA LEU A 37 4.58 -9.32 -3.20
C LEU A 37 4.90 -10.38 -2.13
N LEU A 38 3.89 -11.07 -1.62
CA LEU A 38 4.07 -12.19 -0.69
C LEU A 38 4.87 -13.32 -1.36
N ALA A 39 4.49 -13.73 -2.56
CA ALA A 39 5.19 -14.78 -3.31
C ALA A 39 6.66 -14.40 -3.63
N LEU A 40 6.94 -13.11 -3.81
CA LEU A 40 8.30 -12.61 -4.02
C LEU A 40 9.18 -12.72 -2.76
N ILE A 41 8.61 -12.50 -1.57
CA ILE A 41 9.35 -12.47 -0.30
C ILE A 41 9.42 -13.85 0.37
N GLU A 42 8.37 -14.67 0.21
CA GLU A 42 8.21 -15.97 0.86
C GLU A 42 9.44 -16.89 0.80
N PRO A 43 10.20 -16.99 -0.32
CA PRO A 43 11.38 -17.84 -0.39
C PRO A 43 12.48 -17.46 0.61
N ASN A 44 12.57 -16.19 1.00
CA ASN A 44 13.58 -15.66 1.91
C ASN A 44 13.06 -15.50 3.35
N TYR A 45 11.75 -15.67 3.57
CA TYR A 45 11.15 -15.46 4.88
C TYR A 45 11.41 -16.64 5.83
N PRO A 46 11.77 -16.39 7.11
CA PRO A 46 12.05 -17.46 8.04
C PRO A 46 10.87 -18.41 8.19
N LYS A 47 11.16 -19.71 8.24
CA LYS A 47 10.18 -20.76 8.54
C LYS A 47 10.44 -21.31 9.93
N VAL A 48 9.41 -21.87 10.57
CA VAL A 48 9.57 -22.54 11.86
C VAL A 48 10.61 -23.66 11.71
N GLY A 49 11.70 -23.55 12.45
CA GLY A 49 12.79 -24.51 12.38
C GLY A 49 12.42 -25.86 12.99
N PRO A 50 13.12 -26.95 12.61
CA PRO A 50 12.84 -28.31 13.09
C PRO A 50 13.06 -28.49 14.60
N LYS A 51 13.81 -27.58 15.25
CA LYS A 51 14.05 -27.60 16.70
C LYS A 51 12.93 -26.97 17.53
N GLY A 52 11.87 -26.49 16.88
CA GLY A 52 10.85 -25.66 17.53
C GLY A 52 11.41 -24.28 17.90
N GLY A 53 10.51 -23.35 18.18
CA GLY A 53 10.85 -21.97 18.49
C GLY A 53 9.62 -21.08 18.38
N ARG A 54 9.75 -19.82 18.80
CA ARG A 54 8.71 -18.82 18.59
C ARG A 54 8.47 -18.71 17.08
N PRO A 55 7.22 -18.89 16.59
CA PRO A 55 6.96 -18.72 15.18
C PRO A 55 7.29 -17.27 14.78
N PRO A 56 7.86 -17.08 13.58
CA PRO A 56 8.00 -15.74 13.02
C PRO A 56 6.62 -15.08 12.90
N MET A 57 6.60 -13.75 12.89
CA MET A 57 5.37 -13.01 12.61
C MET A 57 4.81 -13.43 11.24
N PRO A 58 3.49 -13.33 11.00
CA PRO A 58 2.94 -13.56 9.68
C PRO A 58 3.60 -12.62 8.65
N LEU A 59 4.03 -13.17 7.51
CA LEU A 59 4.69 -12.40 6.45
C LEU A 59 3.83 -11.23 5.96
N GLU A 60 2.52 -11.48 5.79
CA GLU A 60 1.59 -10.44 5.35
C GLU A 60 1.48 -9.28 6.34
N THR A 61 1.44 -9.56 7.64
CA THR A 61 1.49 -8.52 8.68
C THR A 61 2.75 -7.68 8.55
N MET A 62 3.92 -8.32 8.44
CA MET A 62 5.19 -7.58 8.32
C MET A 62 5.27 -6.75 7.05
N LEU A 63 4.77 -7.28 5.93
CA LEU A 63 4.70 -6.55 4.68
C LEU A 63 3.79 -5.33 4.79
N ARG A 64 2.59 -5.47 5.37
CA ARG A 64 1.67 -4.35 5.58
C ARG A 64 2.26 -3.28 6.50
N VAL A 65 2.95 -3.67 7.57
CA VAL A 65 3.69 -2.74 8.44
C VAL A 65 4.78 -2.00 7.66
N TYR A 66 5.52 -2.70 6.79
CA TYR A 66 6.52 -2.07 5.94
C TYR A 66 5.91 -1.02 4.99
N PHE A 67 4.74 -1.29 4.40
CA PHE A 67 4.02 -0.29 3.61
C PHE A 67 3.56 0.90 4.46
N LEU A 68 3.05 0.67 5.67
CA LEU A 68 2.71 1.75 6.60
C LEU A 68 3.92 2.64 6.92
N GLN A 69 5.11 2.04 7.13
CA GLN A 69 6.34 2.80 7.33
C GLN A 69 6.64 3.73 6.17
N ASN A 70 6.48 3.25 4.94
CA ASN A 70 6.71 4.06 3.75
C ASN A 70 5.64 5.15 3.58
N TRP A 71 4.35 4.83 3.77
CA TRP A 71 3.19 5.73 3.60
C TRP A 71 3.11 6.86 4.60
N TYR A 72 3.60 6.62 5.81
CA TYR A 72 3.53 7.59 6.89
C TYR A 72 4.91 8.05 7.36
N ALA A 73 5.96 7.70 6.62
CA ALA A 73 7.36 7.99 6.95
C ALA A 73 7.73 7.58 8.39
N LEU A 74 7.27 6.40 8.82
CA LEU A 74 7.49 5.90 10.18
C LEU A 74 8.86 5.22 10.27
N SER A 75 9.62 5.55 11.31
CA SER A 75 10.74 4.72 11.76
C SER A 75 10.22 3.41 12.37
N ASP A 76 11.12 2.47 12.69
CA ASP A 76 10.72 1.23 13.39
C ASP A 76 10.05 1.47 14.74
N PRO A 77 10.60 2.30 15.66
CA PRO A 77 9.94 2.53 16.94
C PRO A 77 8.61 3.25 16.75
N MET A 78 8.53 4.19 15.80
CA MET A 78 7.27 4.89 15.50
C MET A 78 6.21 3.94 14.92
N ALA A 79 6.61 2.95 14.13
CA ALA A 79 5.70 1.94 13.60
C ALA A 79 5.14 1.05 14.71
N GLU A 80 5.98 0.60 15.65
CA GLU A 80 5.53 -0.11 16.84
C GLU A 80 4.50 0.73 17.62
N GLU A 81 4.85 1.96 18.01
CA GLU A 81 3.96 2.86 18.77
C GLU A 81 2.64 3.10 18.02
N THR A 82 2.70 3.30 16.70
CA THR A 82 1.52 3.55 15.87
C THR A 82 0.57 2.35 15.82
N LEU A 83 1.07 1.12 15.87
CA LEU A 83 0.23 -0.10 15.91
C LEU A 83 -0.48 -0.27 17.26
N TYR A 84 0.10 0.23 18.35
CA TYR A 84 -0.58 0.32 19.64
C TYR A 84 -1.70 1.37 19.61
N ASP A 85 -1.39 2.57 19.11
CA ASP A 85 -2.27 3.74 19.23
C ASP A 85 -3.38 3.81 18.16
N SER A 86 -3.14 3.30 16.95
CA SER A 86 -4.07 3.44 15.82
C SER A 86 -4.74 2.13 15.44
N GLU A 87 -5.99 1.96 15.87
CA GLU A 87 -6.84 0.83 15.48
C GLU A 87 -6.93 0.64 13.95
N ALA A 88 -7.02 1.72 13.18
CA ALA A 88 -7.09 1.65 11.72
C ALA A 88 -5.82 1.06 11.10
N MET A 89 -4.64 1.47 11.55
CA MET A 89 -3.37 0.94 11.04
C MET A 89 -3.12 -0.49 11.51
N ARG A 90 -3.46 -0.78 12.77
CA ARG A 90 -3.38 -2.13 13.31
C ARG A 90 -4.26 -3.11 12.55
N ARG A 91 -5.52 -2.74 12.29
CA ARG A 91 -6.45 -3.53 11.48
C ARG A 91 -5.96 -3.68 10.05
N PHE A 92 -5.42 -2.61 9.45
CA PHE A 92 -4.83 -2.69 8.12
C PHE A 92 -3.66 -3.67 8.05
N ALA A 93 -2.87 -3.80 9.13
CA ALA A 93 -1.80 -4.80 9.25
C ALA A 93 -2.30 -6.23 9.55
N GLY A 94 -3.62 -6.44 9.66
CA GLY A 94 -4.23 -7.73 9.99
C GLY A 94 -3.99 -8.18 11.44
N ILE A 95 -3.77 -7.24 12.36
CA ILE A 95 -3.55 -7.53 13.78
C ILE A 95 -4.86 -7.29 14.55
N GLU A 96 -5.43 -8.34 15.15
CA GLU A 96 -6.60 -8.21 16.02
C GLU A 96 -6.20 -8.09 17.50
N LEU A 97 -6.80 -7.12 18.21
CA LEU A 97 -6.45 -6.85 19.60
C LEU A 97 -7.06 -7.94 20.51
N GLY A 98 -6.22 -8.85 21.01
CA GLY A 98 -6.63 -9.90 21.96
C GLY A 98 -5.97 -11.25 21.70
N ASP A 99 -5.75 -11.57 20.43
CA ASP A 99 -5.18 -12.86 19.99
C ASP A 99 -3.81 -12.69 19.33
N ASP A 100 -3.57 -11.55 18.68
CA ASP A 100 -2.33 -11.30 17.93
C ASP A 100 -1.31 -10.47 18.69
N ARG A 101 -0.04 -10.77 18.45
CA ARG A 101 1.08 -9.99 18.95
C ARG A 101 1.37 -8.80 18.04
N ILE A 102 1.57 -7.61 18.59
CA ILE A 102 2.10 -6.45 17.86
C ILE A 102 3.61 -6.64 17.63
N PRO A 103 4.13 -6.46 16.40
CA PRO A 103 5.57 -6.54 16.15
C PRO A 103 6.29 -5.37 16.84
N ASP A 104 7.30 -5.70 17.63
CA ASP A 104 8.19 -4.71 18.24
C ASP A 104 9.19 -4.13 17.23
N GLU A 105 9.85 -3.03 17.61
CA GLU A 105 10.89 -2.34 16.84
C GLU A 105 11.89 -3.32 16.25
N THR A 106 12.39 -4.25 17.07
CA THR A 106 13.41 -5.22 16.63
C THR A 106 12.88 -6.20 15.58
N THR A 107 11.62 -6.59 15.67
CA THR A 107 10.95 -7.45 14.69
C THR A 107 10.80 -6.73 13.35
N ILE A 108 10.43 -5.45 13.39
CA ILE A 108 10.29 -4.59 12.20
C ILE A 108 11.66 -4.35 11.55
N LEU A 109 12.68 -4.02 12.34
CA LEU A 109 14.06 -3.84 11.89
C LEU A 109 14.59 -5.09 11.18
N ASN A 110 14.39 -6.26 11.78
CA ASN A 110 14.84 -7.53 11.20
C ASN A 110 14.17 -7.83 9.85
N PHE A 111 12.90 -7.47 9.69
CA PHE A 111 12.22 -7.61 8.41
C PHE A 111 12.79 -6.67 7.36
N ARG A 112 13.06 -5.40 7.70
CA ARG A 112 13.70 -4.47 6.75
C ARG A 112 15.09 -4.95 6.33
N HIS A 113 15.92 -5.40 7.27
CA HIS A 113 17.23 -5.98 6.95
C HIS A 113 17.12 -7.22 6.05
N LEU A 114 16.08 -8.04 6.22
CA LEU A 114 15.79 -9.15 5.31
C LEU A 114 15.51 -8.65 3.90
N LEU A 115 14.65 -7.65 3.74
CA LEU A 115 14.34 -7.09 2.42
C LEU A 115 15.58 -6.50 1.76
N GLU A 116 16.37 -5.72 2.49
CA GLU A 116 17.61 -5.11 2.00
C GLU A 116 18.65 -6.15 1.60
N ARG A 117 18.90 -7.14 2.46
CA ARG A 117 19.89 -8.21 2.20
C ARG A 117 19.62 -8.96 0.91
N HIS A 118 18.36 -9.14 0.57
CA HIS A 118 17.92 -9.90 -0.60
C HIS A 118 17.54 -9.02 -1.79
N GLY A 119 17.76 -7.69 -1.72
CA GLY A 119 17.40 -6.75 -2.80
C GLY A 119 15.89 -6.65 -3.06
N LEU A 120 15.06 -7.05 -2.10
CA LEU A 120 13.61 -7.15 -2.27
C LEU A 120 12.92 -5.80 -2.20
N THR A 121 13.51 -4.79 -1.54
CA THR A 121 12.96 -3.44 -1.47
C THR A 121 12.70 -2.87 -2.85
N GLU A 122 13.73 -2.87 -3.72
CA GLU A 122 13.63 -2.34 -5.08
C GLU A 122 12.65 -3.16 -5.93
N ALA A 123 12.70 -4.49 -5.82
CA ALA A 123 11.81 -5.39 -6.53
C ALA A 123 10.33 -5.18 -6.16
N ILE A 124 10.02 -5.02 -4.87
CA ILE A 124 8.66 -4.75 -4.39
C ILE A 124 8.12 -3.45 -5.00
N PHE A 125 8.89 -2.36 -4.94
CA PHE A 125 8.43 -1.07 -5.47
C PHE A 125 8.34 -1.08 -7.00
N ALA A 126 9.25 -1.76 -7.69
CA ALA A 126 9.16 -1.94 -9.15
C ALA A 126 7.87 -2.67 -9.53
N ASP A 127 7.54 -3.77 -8.84
CA ASP A 127 6.33 -4.56 -9.09
C ASP A 127 5.05 -3.78 -8.80
N VAL A 128 5.01 -3.03 -7.69
CA VAL A 128 3.86 -2.15 -7.37
C VAL A 128 3.69 -1.09 -8.46
N ASN A 129 4.78 -0.41 -8.84
CA ASN A 129 4.71 0.65 -9.85
C ASN A 129 4.27 0.11 -11.21
N ALA A 130 4.79 -1.04 -11.64
CA ALA A 130 4.36 -1.70 -12.88
C ALA A 130 2.87 -2.09 -12.82
N HIS A 131 2.44 -2.70 -11.71
CA HIS A 131 1.05 -3.12 -11.53
C HIS A 131 0.06 -1.95 -11.55
N LEU A 132 0.43 -0.81 -10.95
CA LEU A 132 -0.41 0.37 -10.95
C LEU A 132 -0.38 1.09 -12.30
N ALA A 133 0.77 1.15 -12.97
CA ALA A 133 0.88 1.72 -14.30
C ALA A 133 -0.03 1.01 -15.32
N ASP A 134 -0.12 -0.32 -15.25
CA ASP A 134 -1.04 -1.12 -16.08
C ASP A 134 -2.53 -0.76 -15.84
N LYS A 135 -2.85 -0.24 -14.65
CA LYS A 135 -4.19 0.23 -14.27
C LYS A 135 -4.39 1.73 -14.52
N GLY A 136 -3.41 2.41 -15.12
CA GLY A 136 -3.45 3.87 -15.33
C GLY A 136 -3.25 4.68 -14.05
N ILE A 137 -2.75 4.06 -12.98
CA ILE A 137 -2.50 4.68 -11.68
C ILE A 137 -0.99 4.92 -11.54
N THR A 138 -0.58 6.13 -11.17
CA THR A 138 0.84 6.44 -10.92
C THR A 138 1.08 6.80 -9.47
N LEU A 139 1.97 6.07 -8.78
CA LEU A 139 2.54 6.49 -7.50
C LEU A 139 3.75 7.40 -7.78
N ARG A 140 3.78 8.63 -7.24
CA ARG A 140 5.00 9.44 -7.28
C ARG A 140 5.97 8.95 -6.19
N SER A 141 7.16 8.52 -6.63
CA SER A 141 8.25 8.16 -5.74
C SER A 141 8.84 9.43 -5.11
N GLY A 142 8.55 9.64 -3.83
CA GLY A 142 9.07 10.73 -3.01
C GLY A 142 8.39 10.69 -1.66
N THR A 143 8.93 9.89 -0.74
CA THR A 143 8.45 9.69 0.64
C THR A 143 6.93 9.63 0.70
N LEU A 144 6.38 8.53 0.17
CA LEU A 144 4.98 8.09 0.00
C LEU A 144 3.85 8.88 0.72
N VAL A 145 3.84 10.20 0.55
CA VAL A 145 2.94 11.18 1.10
C VAL A 145 2.63 12.15 -0.04
N ASP A 146 2.12 11.61 -1.15
CA ASP A 146 1.09 12.23 -1.98
C ASP A 146 0.67 11.23 -3.08
N ALA A 147 -0.01 10.15 -2.68
CA ALA A 147 -0.68 9.28 -3.66
C ALA A 147 -1.99 9.95 -4.10
N THR A 148 -1.88 11.00 -4.92
CA THR A 148 -3.01 11.41 -5.75
C THR A 148 -3.07 10.44 -6.92
N ILE A 149 -4.07 9.55 -6.93
CA ILE A 149 -4.42 8.82 -8.14
C ILE A 149 -4.91 9.86 -9.14
N ILE A 150 -4.03 10.26 -10.06
CA ILE A 150 -4.43 11.03 -11.22
C ILE A 150 -5.03 10.02 -12.18
N ASP A 151 -6.36 9.98 -12.27
CA ASP A 151 -7.05 9.28 -13.33
C ASP A 151 -6.52 9.82 -14.67
N ALA A 152 -5.76 9.00 -15.39
CA ALA A 152 -5.26 9.41 -16.69
C ALA A 152 -6.47 9.55 -17.63
N PRO A 153 -6.66 10.70 -18.32
CA PRO A 153 -7.78 10.85 -19.24
C PRO A 153 -7.73 9.71 -20.25
N SER A 154 -8.82 8.92 -20.33
CA SER A 154 -8.86 7.71 -21.12
C SER A 154 -8.38 7.98 -22.56
N SER A 155 -7.30 7.31 -22.94
CA SER A 155 -6.72 7.37 -24.27
C SER A 155 -7.57 6.56 -25.25
N THR A 156 -8.78 7.05 -25.55
CA THR A 156 -9.60 6.57 -26.67
C THR A 156 -10.33 7.69 -27.39
N LYS A 157 -9.73 8.88 -27.50
CA LYS A 157 -10.09 9.83 -28.56
C LYS A 157 -8.85 10.41 -29.20
N ASN A 158 -8.75 10.16 -30.52
CA ASN A 158 -7.81 10.72 -31.50
C ASN A 158 -6.71 9.77 -31.99
N LYS A 159 -7.10 8.61 -32.50
CA LYS A 159 -6.33 7.91 -33.54
C LYS A 159 -7.11 7.81 -34.86
N ALA A 160 -7.73 8.91 -35.25
CA ALA A 160 -8.15 9.18 -36.62
C ALA A 160 -7.85 10.66 -36.92
N LYS A 161 -6.55 10.97 -36.98
CA LYS A 161 -6.07 12.22 -37.55
C LYS A 161 -5.12 11.84 -38.67
N ALA A 162 -5.71 11.42 -39.79
CA ALA A 162 -5.04 11.50 -41.07
C ALA A 162 -4.73 12.97 -41.31
N ARG A 163 -3.44 13.33 -41.24
CA ARG A 163 -2.93 14.47 -41.98
C ARG A 163 -2.58 13.94 -43.36
N ASP A 164 -3.06 14.59 -44.41
CA ASP A 164 -2.16 15.11 -45.43
C ASP A 164 -2.87 16.12 -46.36
N PRO A 165 -2.15 16.86 -47.25
CA PRO A 165 -2.19 18.32 -47.25
C PRO A 165 -2.51 18.91 -48.63
N GLU A 166 -3.30 19.97 -48.75
CA GLU A 166 -3.31 20.77 -49.99
C GLU A 166 -3.54 22.27 -49.76
N MET A 167 -2.54 23.02 -50.22
CA MET A 167 -2.58 24.25 -51.01
C MET A 167 -3.44 25.44 -50.58
N SER A 168 -2.70 26.50 -50.24
CA SER A 168 -2.98 27.91 -50.47
C SER A 168 -3.91 28.20 -51.67
N SER A 169 -5.03 28.87 -51.39
CA SER A 169 -5.75 29.69 -52.34
C SER A 169 -6.59 30.73 -51.59
N THR A 170 -6.07 31.95 -51.48
CA THR A 170 -6.90 33.14 -51.29
C THR A 170 -6.76 34.01 -52.54
N LYS A 171 -7.71 33.84 -53.46
CA LYS A 171 -7.96 34.82 -54.52
C LYS A 171 -8.69 36.03 -53.93
N LYS A 172 -8.20 37.19 -54.36
CA LYS A 172 -8.74 38.56 -54.35
C LYS A 172 -10.28 38.65 -54.38
N ALA A 173 -10.86 39.66 -53.72
CA ALA A 173 -11.42 40.85 -54.38
C ALA A 173 -12.13 41.82 -53.40
N THR A 174 -11.97 43.12 -53.69
CA THR A 174 -12.87 44.28 -53.44
C THR A 174 -13.15 44.68 -51.98
N SER A 175 -13.04 45.95 -51.57
CA SER A 175 -13.04 47.26 -52.27
C SER A 175 -11.99 48.23 -51.74
#